data_AF-A0A3R8RKI3-F1
#
_entry.id   AF-A0A3R8RKI3-F1
#
_cell.length_a   1.000
_cell.length_b   1.000
_cell.length_c   1.000
_cell.angle_alpha   90.00
_cell.angle_beta   90.00
_cell.angle_gamma   90.00
#
_symmetry.space_group_name_H-M   'P 1'
#
loop_
_entity.id
_entity.type
_entity.pdbx_description
1 polymer ?
#
loop_
_entity_poly.entity_id
_entity_poly.type
_entity_poly.pdbx_seq_one_letter_code
_entity_poly.pdbx_strand_id
1 'polypeptide(L)'
;MNDPIAHPLHDALHAHVRDVGGDAGAHLAGLADGALRIARRRQRLTRAGVGLVAAVAVATTWAAVADGATPRAHVVQPGAGDGTGAPAALVSFLPVTSSVQEACARGSGGYTVRASATHPASCVRVDRAAGMTGVRVSSAEAGKSNGTWKVEVSLDAADRERFAALTGSLAAKPAPRNEVAIVVDGKLWGTPFVTASITGGRLEIAGPYDGDLTSATAHELAGRLDPG
;
A
#
# COMPACT_ATOMS: atom_id res chain seq x y z
N MET A 1 -1.92 -89.41 8.48
CA MET A 1 -1.56 -88.23 7.67
C MET A 1 -1.53 -87.05 8.63
N ASN A 2 -0.35 -86.45 8.79
CA ASN A 2 0.05 -85.60 9.91
C ASN A 2 -0.54 -84.19 9.85
N ASP A 3 -0.86 -83.62 11.01
CA ASP A 3 -0.62 -82.21 11.34
C ASP A 3 -0.60 -82.02 12.87
N PRO A 4 0.52 -81.56 13.47
CA PRO A 4 0.56 -81.17 14.87
C PRO A 4 0.71 -79.66 15.08
N ILE A 5 -0.26 -79.09 15.81
CA ILE A 5 -0.12 -78.40 17.11
C ILE A 5 0.86 -77.21 17.25
N ALA A 6 0.26 -76.10 17.74
CA ALA A 6 0.78 -75.04 18.61
C ALA A 6 1.77 -74.01 18.05
N HIS A 7 1.37 -72.74 18.11
CA HIS A 7 2.25 -71.64 18.53
C HIS A 7 1.50 -70.75 19.54
N PRO A 8 2.09 -70.41 20.70
CA PRO A 8 1.39 -69.83 21.83
C PRO A 8 1.53 -68.30 21.93
N LEU A 9 0.58 -67.71 22.67
CA LEU A 9 0.76 -66.50 23.47
C LEU A 9 2.13 -66.50 24.19
N HIS A 10 2.86 -65.38 24.19
CA HIS A 10 3.42 -64.70 25.38
C HIS A 10 4.22 -63.46 24.94
N ASP A 11 3.94 -62.36 25.64
CA ASP A 11 4.90 -61.33 26.05
C ASP A 11 5.80 -60.65 25.00
N ALA A 12 5.30 -59.53 24.49
CA ALA A 12 6.16 -58.40 24.15
C ALA A 12 5.43 -57.07 24.44
N LEU A 13 4.87 -56.96 25.65
CA LEU A 13 4.48 -55.69 26.25
C LEU A 13 5.41 -55.46 27.44
N HIS A 14 6.12 -54.34 27.41
CA HIS A 14 7.10 -53.81 28.37
C HIS A 14 8.59 -54.04 28.08
N ALA A 15 9.28 -52.90 28.16
CA ALA A 15 10.71 -52.70 28.44
C ALA A 15 11.65 -52.54 27.23
N HIS A 16 11.65 -51.35 26.60
CA HIS A 16 12.90 -50.62 26.33
C HIS A 16 12.71 -49.18 25.82
N VAL A 17 12.24 -48.23 26.66
CA VAL A 17 12.57 -46.79 26.47
C VAL A 17 12.58 -46.07 27.82
N ARG A 18 13.64 -46.29 28.59
CA ARG A 18 14.29 -45.40 29.56
C ARG A 18 15.71 -45.98 29.64
N ASP A 19 16.80 -45.35 29.26
CA ASP A 19 17.26 -44.01 29.56
C ASP A 19 18.52 -43.79 28.70
N VAL A 20 18.53 -42.76 27.85
CA VAL A 20 19.75 -42.02 27.52
C VAL A 20 19.33 -40.56 27.56
N GLY A 21 19.36 -40.01 28.77
CA GLY A 21 19.47 -38.57 28.98
C GLY A 21 20.74 -38.01 28.32
N GLY A 22 20.57 -36.86 27.67
CA GLY A 22 21.64 -36.08 27.06
C GLY A 22 21.04 -35.10 26.07
N ASP A 23 21.19 -33.80 26.33
CA ASP A 23 20.78 -32.67 25.47
C ASP A 23 19.29 -32.37 25.33
N ALA A 24 18.61 -32.17 26.47
CA ALA A 24 17.51 -31.21 26.56
C ALA A 24 17.87 -30.14 27.59
N GLY A 25 18.67 -29.16 27.18
CA GLY A 25 19.14 -28.12 28.10
C GLY A 25 19.96 -27.00 27.49
N ALA A 26 19.65 -26.52 26.28
CA ALA A 26 20.36 -25.35 25.74
C ALA A 26 19.65 -24.56 24.61
N HIS A 27 18.32 -24.60 24.50
CA HIS A 27 17.58 -23.73 23.54
C HIS A 27 16.59 -22.76 24.20
N LEU A 28 16.82 -22.45 25.48
CA LEU A 28 16.22 -21.30 26.18
C LEU A 28 17.27 -20.23 26.54
N ALA A 29 18.33 -20.10 25.73
CA ALA A 29 19.28 -19.00 25.80
C ALA A 29 19.21 -18.23 24.47
N GLY A 30 18.42 -17.16 24.47
CA GLY A 30 18.22 -16.30 23.30
C GLY A 30 17.21 -15.18 23.48
N LEU A 31 16.54 -15.11 24.65
CA LEU A 31 15.87 -13.92 25.14
C LEU A 31 16.80 -13.19 26.10
N ALA A 32 17.65 -12.31 25.57
CA ALA A 32 18.16 -11.08 26.20
C ALA A 32 19.46 -10.59 25.53
N ASP A 33 19.40 -10.08 24.29
CA ASP A 33 20.53 -9.27 23.77
C ASP A 33 20.12 -8.37 22.57
N GLY A 34 19.04 -7.60 22.73
CA GLY A 34 18.56 -6.67 21.70
C GLY A 34 18.22 -5.26 22.18
N ALA A 35 18.41 -4.94 23.47
CA ALA A 35 17.87 -3.72 24.08
C ALA A 35 18.92 -2.62 24.35
N LEU A 36 20.15 -2.71 23.84
CA LEU A 36 21.21 -1.74 24.20
C LEU A 36 22.08 -1.24 23.04
N ARG A 37 21.48 -0.87 21.90
CA ARG A 37 22.18 -0.03 20.89
C ARG A 37 21.35 1.09 20.27
N ILE A 38 20.50 1.74 21.06
CA ILE A 38 19.95 3.08 20.73
C ILE A 38 20.19 4.04 21.90
N ALA A 39 21.45 4.20 22.27
CA ALA A 39 21.88 5.27 23.17
C ALA A 39 23.36 5.54 22.91
N ARG A 40 23.66 6.38 21.91
CA ARG A 40 24.91 7.17 21.73
C ARG A 40 24.98 7.73 20.31
N ARG A 41 24.13 8.70 19.94
CA ARG A 41 24.41 9.54 18.74
C ARG A 41 23.64 10.86 18.61
N ARG A 42 23.40 11.60 19.70
CA ARG A 42 22.99 13.01 19.61
C ARG A 42 23.53 13.87 20.75
N GLN A 43 24.85 14.01 20.82
CA GLN A 43 25.48 15.12 21.55
C GLN A 43 26.78 15.48 20.85
N ARG A 44 26.69 16.35 19.85
CA ARG A 44 27.75 17.19 19.28
C ARG A 44 27.08 17.94 18.15
N LEU A 45 26.64 19.16 18.43
CA LEU A 45 26.44 20.29 17.51
C LEU A 45 25.50 21.31 18.19
N THR A 46 25.95 21.92 19.28
CA THR A 46 25.39 23.18 19.82
C THR A 46 26.43 23.87 20.69
N ARG A 47 27.51 24.37 20.09
CA ARG A 47 28.30 25.49 20.64
C ARG A 47 28.90 26.32 19.50
N ALA A 48 28.03 27.05 18.84
CA ALA A 48 28.32 28.30 18.13
C ALA A 48 27.06 29.13 18.42
N GLY A 49 27.09 30.05 19.39
CA GLY A 49 27.79 31.31 19.27
C GLY A 49 26.71 32.37 19.09
N VAL A 50 26.12 32.86 20.19
CA VAL A 50 25.23 34.02 20.21
C VAL A 50 25.45 34.75 21.53
N GLY A 51 25.75 36.04 21.47
CA GLY A 51 25.69 36.91 22.65
C GLY A 51 26.62 38.11 22.62
N LEU A 52 26.55 38.96 21.59
CA LEU A 52 26.91 40.36 21.77
C LEU A 52 25.78 41.25 21.24
N VAL A 53 25.23 41.99 22.19
CA VAL A 53 24.19 43.00 22.08
C VAL A 53 24.81 44.25 21.46
N ALA A 54 24.19 44.77 20.40
CA ALA A 54 24.36 46.16 20.00
C ALA A 54 23.04 46.67 19.41
N ALA A 55 22.29 47.38 20.25
CA ALA A 55 21.17 48.19 19.82
C ALA A 55 21.71 49.43 19.10
N VAL A 56 21.35 49.60 17.84
CA VAL A 56 21.46 50.89 17.15
C VAL A 56 20.10 51.17 16.53
N ALA A 57 19.35 52.06 17.18
CA ALA A 57 18.16 52.67 16.61
C ALA A 57 18.62 53.75 15.63
N VAL A 58 18.39 53.52 14.34
CA VAL A 58 18.43 54.59 13.33
C VAL A 58 17.00 54.83 12.88
N ALA A 59 16.43 55.93 13.36
CA ALA A 59 15.19 56.47 12.85
C ALA A 59 15.47 57.10 11.48
N THR A 60 15.02 56.45 10.41
CA THR A 60 14.87 57.10 9.10
C THR A 60 13.38 57.26 8.83
N THR A 61 12.93 58.51 8.85
CA THR A 61 11.64 58.95 8.34
C THR A 61 11.63 58.79 6.83
N TRP A 62 10.80 57.86 6.32
CA TRP A 62 10.50 57.80 4.89
C TRP A 62 9.12 58.41 4.66
N ALA A 63 9.12 59.44 3.82
CA ALA A 63 7.94 60.14 3.35
C ALA A 63 7.02 59.17 2.60
N ALA A 64 5.73 59.19 2.94
CA ALA A 64 4.69 58.53 2.18
C ALA A 64 4.52 59.26 0.83
N VAL A 65 4.93 58.62 -0.26
CA VAL A 65 4.47 58.99 -1.60
C VAL A 65 3.26 58.11 -1.88
N ALA A 66 2.10 58.75 -1.93
CA ALA A 66 0.84 58.10 -2.29
C ALA A 66 0.78 57.94 -3.80
N ASP A 67 1.24 56.80 -4.32
CA ASP A 67 0.91 56.38 -5.67
C ASP A 67 -0.33 55.47 -5.61
N GLY A 68 -1.44 56.02 -6.10
CA GLY A 68 -2.70 55.32 -6.26
C GLY A 68 -2.56 54.20 -7.27
N ALA A 69 -2.38 52.98 -6.78
CA ALA A 69 -2.62 51.76 -7.53
C ALA A 69 -3.56 50.89 -6.69
N THR A 70 -4.82 50.81 -7.12
CA THR A 70 -5.78 49.83 -6.60
C THR A 70 -5.13 48.45 -6.55
N PRO A 71 -5.16 47.73 -5.41
CA PRO A 71 -4.74 46.35 -5.38
C PRO A 71 -5.77 45.57 -6.20
N ARG A 72 -5.41 45.21 -7.44
CA ARG A 72 -6.08 44.11 -8.12
C ARG A 72 -5.78 42.89 -7.28
N ALA A 73 -6.75 42.50 -6.45
CA ALA A 73 -6.81 41.19 -5.85
C ALA A 73 -6.40 40.21 -6.94
N HIS A 74 -5.25 39.56 -6.78
CA HIS A 74 -4.97 38.34 -7.51
C HIS A 74 -5.93 37.33 -6.94
N VAL A 75 -7.17 37.38 -7.43
CA VAL A 75 -8.04 36.22 -7.43
C VAL A 75 -7.22 35.21 -8.21
N VAL A 76 -6.63 34.25 -7.50
CA VAL A 76 -6.25 32.99 -8.08
C VAL A 76 -7.56 32.45 -8.62
N GLN A 77 -7.84 32.74 -9.89
CA GLN A 77 -8.87 32.03 -10.62
C GLN A 77 -8.45 30.56 -10.52
N PRO A 78 -9.28 29.68 -9.94
CA PRO A 78 -9.10 28.26 -10.20
C PRO A 78 -9.11 28.17 -11.72
N GLY A 79 -8.02 27.66 -12.29
CA GLY A 79 -7.91 27.46 -13.72
C GLY A 79 -9.20 26.80 -14.16
N ALA A 80 -9.98 27.52 -14.97
CA ALA A 80 -11.02 26.90 -15.76
C ALA A 80 -10.29 25.76 -16.48
N GLY A 81 -10.63 24.53 -16.11
CA GLY A 81 -10.01 23.36 -16.72
C GLY A 81 -10.13 23.54 -18.21
N ASP A 82 -8.99 23.60 -18.90
CA ASP A 82 -8.96 23.53 -20.34
C ASP A 82 -9.66 22.23 -20.71
N GLY A 83 -10.93 22.37 -21.12
CA GLY A 83 -11.84 21.31 -21.54
C GLY A 83 -11.40 20.66 -22.84
N THR A 84 -10.13 20.30 -22.90
CA THR A 84 -9.64 19.28 -23.82
C THR A 84 -10.32 18.01 -23.36
N GLY A 85 -11.37 17.59 -24.08
CA GLY A 85 -12.15 16.38 -23.83
C GLY A 85 -11.33 15.11 -24.02
N ALA A 86 -10.27 14.96 -23.23
CA ALA A 86 -9.53 13.73 -23.09
C ALA A 86 -10.49 12.69 -22.51
N PRO A 87 -10.58 11.49 -23.10
CA PRO A 87 -11.44 10.46 -22.57
C PRO A 87 -10.97 10.06 -21.16
N ALA A 88 -11.92 9.75 -20.29
CA ALA A 88 -11.64 9.24 -18.95
C ALA A 88 -10.67 8.05 -19.01
N ALA A 89 -9.70 8.06 -18.09
CA ALA A 89 -8.68 7.03 -17.97
C ALA A 89 -9.30 5.66 -17.69
N LEU A 90 -8.67 4.62 -18.23
CA LEU A 90 -9.16 3.25 -18.09
C LEU A 90 -8.53 2.58 -16.88
N VAL A 91 -9.36 1.85 -16.15
CA VAL A 91 -8.95 1.03 -15.00
C VAL A 91 -8.78 -0.43 -15.42
N SER A 92 -7.83 -1.12 -14.80
CA SER A 92 -7.71 -2.56 -14.85
C SER A 92 -7.69 -3.13 -13.44
N PHE A 93 -8.44 -4.20 -13.25
CA PHE A 93 -8.50 -5.00 -12.03
C PHE A 93 -7.89 -6.36 -12.30
N LEU A 94 -6.68 -6.59 -11.81
CA LEU A 94 -5.87 -7.74 -12.20
C LEU A 94 -5.59 -8.62 -10.98
N PRO A 95 -5.90 -9.93 -11.01
CA PRO A 95 -5.51 -10.84 -9.94
C PRO A 95 -4.02 -10.78 -9.65
N VAL A 96 -3.64 -10.60 -8.40
CA VAL A 96 -2.23 -10.69 -7.98
C VAL A 96 -1.84 -12.17 -7.96
N THR A 97 -0.67 -12.48 -8.51
CA THR A 97 -0.11 -13.85 -8.53
C THR A 97 1.05 -14.01 -7.57
N SER A 98 1.86 -12.96 -7.39
CA SER A 98 2.89 -12.89 -6.36
C SER A 98 3.19 -11.45 -5.96
N SER A 99 3.72 -11.30 -4.74
CA SER A 99 4.25 -10.04 -4.20
C SER A 99 5.51 -10.38 -3.41
N VAL A 100 6.64 -9.78 -3.78
CA VAL A 100 7.95 -10.03 -3.13
C VAL A 100 8.60 -8.71 -2.75
N GLN A 101 9.36 -8.68 -1.65
CA GLN A 101 10.01 -7.47 -1.12
C GLN A 101 11.32 -7.13 -1.84
N GLU A 102 11.22 -6.95 -3.15
CA GLU A 102 12.29 -6.47 -4.01
C GLU A 102 11.68 -5.73 -5.20
N ALA A 103 12.44 -4.85 -5.86
CA ALA A 103 11.98 -4.23 -7.09
C ALA A 103 11.85 -5.29 -8.20
N CYS A 104 10.91 -5.09 -9.13
CA CYS A 104 10.78 -6.01 -10.25
C CYS A 104 12.02 -5.97 -11.14
N ALA A 105 12.48 -7.14 -11.59
CA ALA A 105 13.48 -7.22 -12.64
C ALA A 105 12.99 -6.49 -13.91
N ARG A 106 13.91 -5.79 -14.59
CA ARG A 106 13.60 -5.08 -15.84
C ARG A 106 13.02 -6.07 -16.86
N GLY A 107 11.88 -5.73 -17.47
CA GLY A 107 11.22 -6.57 -18.46
C GLY A 107 10.40 -7.74 -17.90
N SER A 108 10.32 -7.91 -16.57
CA SER A 108 9.52 -8.99 -15.95
C SER A 108 8.00 -8.81 -16.09
N GLY A 109 7.53 -7.64 -16.54
CA GLY A 109 6.12 -7.30 -16.67
C GLY A 109 5.37 -7.15 -15.33
N GLY A 110 6.08 -7.16 -14.20
CA GLY A 110 5.54 -6.83 -12.88
C GLY A 110 5.52 -5.32 -12.61
N TYR A 111 4.77 -4.93 -11.58
CA TYR A 111 4.71 -3.55 -11.11
C TYR A 111 5.61 -3.37 -9.89
N THR A 112 6.55 -2.44 -9.98
CA THR A 112 7.40 -2.08 -8.83
C THR A 112 6.70 -1.04 -7.99
N VAL A 113 6.37 -1.38 -6.75
CA VAL A 113 6.09 -0.40 -5.70
C VAL A 113 7.43 0.12 -5.20
N ARG A 114 7.64 1.43 -5.26
CA ARG A 114 8.90 2.03 -4.84
C ARG A 114 9.03 1.95 -3.32
N ALA A 115 10.26 1.80 -2.85
CA ALA A 115 10.57 1.91 -1.43
C ALA A 115 10.16 3.29 -0.91
N SER A 116 9.68 3.32 0.33
CA SER A 116 9.40 4.54 1.09
C SER A 116 10.23 4.55 2.38
N ALA A 117 10.05 5.56 3.23
CA ALA A 117 10.74 5.63 4.51
C ALA A 117 10.40 4.44 5.44
N THR A 118 9.23 3.84 5.28
CA THR A 118 8.68 2.80 6.17
C THR A 118 8.48 1.44 5.49
N HIS A 119 8.54 1.38 4.16
CA HIS A 119 8.31 0.14 3.40
C HIS A 119 9.44 -0.13 2.40
N PRO A 120 9.95 -1.37 2.32
CA PRO A 120 10.88 -1.74 1.26
C PRO A 120 10.18 -1.70 -0.10
N ALA A 121 10.97 -1.66 -1.18
CA ALA A 121 10.42 -1.85 -2.52
C ALA A 121 9.78 -3.23 -2.63
N SER A 122 8.73 -3.35 -3.43
CA SER A 122 8.10 -4.63 -3.73
C SER A 122 7.77 -4.80 -5.21
N CYS A 123 7.72 -6.05 -5.64
CA CYS A 123 7.37 -6.43 -7.00
C CYS A 123 6.06 -7.21 -6.97
N VAL A 124 5.03 -6.60 -7.55
CA VAL A 124 3.70 -7.19 -7.72
C VAL A 124 3.60 -7.79 -9.12
N ARG A 125 3.36 -9.10 -9.18
CA ARG A 125 3.06 -9.82 -10.43
C ARG A 125 1.57 -10.08 -10.48
N VAL A 126 1.01 -9.99 -11.69
CA VAL A 126 -0.43 -10.11 -11.91
C VAL A 126 -0.73 -11.09 -13.04
N ASP A 127 -1.94 -11.64 -13.03
CA ASP A 127 -2.51 -12.34 -14.16
C ASP A 127 -3.36 -11.38 -15.01
N ARG A 128 -2.82 -10.97 -16.17
CA ARG A 128 -3.52 -10.06 -17.08
C ARG A 128 -4.66 -10.76 -17.84
N ALA A 129 -4.56 -12.06 -18.06
CA ALA A 129 -5.54 -12.82 -18.83
C ALA A 129 -6.80 -13.11 -18.00
N ALA A 130 -6.64 -13.31 -16.69
CA ALA A 130 -7.75 -13.52 -15.76
C ALA A 130 -8.35 -12.22 -15.20
N GLY A 131 -7.79 -11.06 -15.55
CA GLY A 131 -8.23 -9.76 -15.03
C GLY A 131 -9.28 -9.05 -15.90
N MET A 132 -9.84 -7.99 -15.35
CA MET A 132 -10.64 -7.02 -16.09
C MET A 132 -9.73 -5.89 -16.56
N THR A 133 -9.80 -5.52 -17.84
CA THR A 133 -9.06 -4.40 -18.42
C THR A 133 -10.00 -3.50 -19.20
N GLY A 134 -9.60 -2.25 -19.40
CA GLY A 134 -10.39 -1.29 -20.16
C GLY A 134 -11.69 -0.86 -19.48
N VAL A 135 -11.75 -0.96 -18.13
CA VAL A 135 -12.92 -0.58 -17.35
C VAL A 135 -13.04 0.93 -17.31
N ARG A 136 -14.22 1.45 -17.67
CA ARG A 136 -14.57 2.86 -17.44
C ARG A 136 -15.41 2.93 -16.18
N VAL A 137 -15.02 3.80 -15.27
CA VAL A 137 -15.82 4.05 -14.07
C VAL A 137 -17.01 4.94 -14.42
N SER A 138 -18.10 4.80 -13.67
CA SER A 138 -19.30 5.64 -13.82
C SER A 138 -19.21 6.94 -13.03
N SER A 139 -18.42 6.96 -11.95
CA SER A 139 -18.02 8.17 -11.24
C SER A 139 -16.71 7.94 -10.47
N ALA A 140 -15.97 9.01 -10.23
CA ALA A 140 -14.80 8.99 -9.35
C ALA A 140 -14.69 10.28 -8.53
N GLU A 141 -14.60 10.15 -7.21
CA GLU A 141 -14.54 11.28 -6.30
C GLU A 141 -13.36 11.14 -5.33
N ALA A 142 -12.61 12.22 -5.16
CA ALA A 142 -11.58 12.28 -4.14
C ALA A 142 -12.22 12.56 -2.78
N GLY A 143 -11.95 11.71 -1.80
CA GLY A 143 -12.52 11.79 -0.47
C GLY A 143 -11.47 11.59 0.61
N LYS A 144 -11.83 11.94 1.85
CA LYS A 144 -11.00 11.71 3.02
C LYS A 144 -11.75 10.85 4.03
N SER A 145 -11.13 9.78 4.51
CA SER A 145 -11.69 8.91 5.54
C SER A 145 -10.65 8.59 6.58
N ASN A 146 -11.01 8.68 7.86
CA ASN A 146 -10.11 8.45 8.98
C ASN A 146 -8.80 9.26 8.89
N GLY A 147 -8.85 10.46 8.28
CA GLY A 147 -7.67 11.30 8.09
C GLY A 147 -6.84 10.99 6.85
N THR A 148 -7.13 9.92 6.12
CA THR A 148 -6.41 9.50 4.91
C THR A 148 -7.19 9.83 3.64
N TRP A 149 -6.47 10.27 2.60
CA TRP A 149 -7.04 10.53 1.28
C TRP A 149 -7.22 9.24 0.49
N LYS A 150 -8.31 9.18 -0.28
CA LYS A 150 -8.64 8.09 -1.19
C LYS A 150 -9.42 8.62 -2.38
N VAL A 151 -9.51 7.80 -3.42
CA VAL A 151 -10.46 7.99 -4.52
C VAL A 151 -11.53 6.92 -4.41
N GLU A 152 -12.77 7.34 -4.24
CA GLU A 152 -13.93 6.48 -4.30
C GLU A 152 -14.39 6.38 -5.75
N VAL A 153 -14.55 5.16 -6.25
CA VAL A 153 -14.97 4.93 -7.63
C VAL A 153 -16.22 4.05 -7.66
N SER A 154 -17.10 4.37 -8.60
CA SER A 154 -18.28 3.56 -8.92
C SER A 154 -18.12 2.90 -10.27
N LEU A 155 -18.53 1.64 -10.36
CA LEU A 155 -18.60 0.89 -11.61
C LEU A 155 -20.00 1.02 -12.21
N ASP A 156 -20.09 0.90 -13.54
CA ASP A 156 -21.38 0.72 -14.19
C ASP A 156 -21.98 -0.67 -13.87
N ALA A 157 -23.19 -0.93 -14.35
CA ALA A 157 -23.88 -2.18 -14.05
C ALA A 157 -23.16 -3.43 -14.58
N ALA A 158 -22.59 -3.36 -15.79
CA ALA A 158 -21.95 -4.50 -16.43
C ALA A 158 -20.61 -4.82 -15.77
N ASP A 159 -19.79 -3.79 -15.51
CA ASP A 159 -18.50 -3.96 -14.87
C ASP A 159 -18.64 -4.27 -13.37
N ARG A 160 -19.70 -3.82 -12.70
CA ARG A 160 -20.02 -4.27 -11.33
C ARG A 160 -20.22 -5.78 -11.25
N GLU A 161 -20.97 -6.39 -12.16
CA GLU A 161 -21.21 -7.83 -12.16
C GLU A 161 -19.91 -8.61 -12.42
N ARG A 162 -19.10 -8.15 -13.38
CA ARG A 162 -17.78 -8.74 -13.65
C ARG A 162 -16.84 -8.61 -12.47
N PHE A 163 -16.84 -7.46 -11.79
CA PHE A 163 -16.02 -7.22 -10.61
C PHE A 163 -16.45 -8.09 -9.42
N ALA A 164 -17.76 -8.26 -9.21
CA ALA A 164 -18.29 -9.18 -8.21
C ALA A 164 -17.85 -10.63 -8.47
N ALA A 165 -17.92 -11.09 -9.72
CA ALA A 165 -17.45 -12.42 -10.11
C ALA A 165 -15.92 -12.58 -9.91
N LEU A 166 -15.14 -11.59 -10.34
CA LEU A 166 -13.69 -11.57 -10.14
C LEU A 166 -13.33 -11.69 -8.66
N THR A 167 -13.84 -10.77 -7.83
CA THR A 167 -13.55 -10.73 -6.39
C THR A 167 -14.05 -11.98 -5.66
N GLY A 168 -15.21 -12.51 -6.03
CA GLY A 168 -15.72 -13.78 -5.51
C GLY A 168 -14.79 -14.96 -5.78
N SER A 169 -14.20 -15.03 -6.97
CA SER A 169 -13.24 -16.09 -7.33
C SER A 169 -11.91 -15.99 -6.57
N LEU A 170 -11.53 -14.78 -6.14
CA LEU A 170 -10.26 -14.51 -5.46
C LEU A 170 -10.37 -14.67 -3.93
N ALA A 171 -11.53 -14.36 -3.36
CA ALA A 171 -11.77 -14.32 -1.92
C ALA A 171 -11.35 -15.59 -1.16
N ALA A 172 -11.50 -16.78 -1.78
CA ALA A 172 -11.17 -18.06 -1.16
C ALA A 172 -9.68 -18.46 -1.31
N LYS A 173 -8.87 -17.68 -2.03
CA LYS A 173 -7.47 -18.02 -2.30
C LYS A 173 -6.57 -17.56 -1.14
N PRO A 174 -5.42 -18.21 -0.90
CA PRO A 174 -4.44 -17.70 0.07
C PRO A 174 -3.75 -16.44 -0.47
N ALA A 175 -3.33 -15.55 0.43
CA ALA A 175 -2.54 -14.38 0.07
C ALA A 175 -1.21 -14.74 -0.63
N PRO A 176 -0.78 -13.94 -1.62
CA PRO A 176 -1.40 -12.72 -2.14
C PRO A 176 -2.44 -12.97 -3.25
N ARG A 177 -2.85 -14.22 -3.50
CA ARG A 177 -3.76 -14.56 -4.60
C ARG A 177 -5.22 -14.18 -4.34
N ASN A 178 -5.52 -13.66 -3.15
CA ASN A 178 -6.77 -12.99 -2.82
C ASN A 178 -6.64 -11.46 -2.88
N GLU A 179 -5.64 -10.92 -3.57
CA GLU A 179 -5.53 -9.48 -3.82
C GLU A 179 -5.88 -9.15 -5.27
N VAL A 180 -6.38 -7.93 -5.47
CA VAL A 180 -6.65 -7.35 -6.80
C VAL A 180 -5.75 -6.15 -7.01
N ALA A 181 -4.88 -6.18 -8.01
CA ALA A 181 -4.13 -5.01 -8.43
C ALA A 181 -5.04 -4.04 -9.19
N ILE A 182 -5.11 -2.80 -8.71
CA ILE A 182 -5.81 -1.69 -9.36
C ILE A 182 -4.77 -0.91 -10.15
N VAL A 183 -4.93 -0.91 -11.48
CA VAL A 183 -3.99 -0.27 -12.42
C VAL A 183 -4.74 0.78 -13.23
N VAL A 184 -4.21 1.99 -13.30
CA VAL A 184 -4.76 3.09 -14.12
C VAL A 184 -3.66 3.59 -15.04
N ASP A 185 -3.92 3.60 -16.34
CA ASP A 185 -2.95 3.95 -17.40
C ASP A 185 -1.59 3.25 -17.22
N GLY A 186 -1.61 1.97 -16.88
CA GLY A 186 -0.41 1.15 -16.69
C GLY A 186 0.36 1.39 -15.39
N LYS A 187 -0.11 2.29 -14.52
CA LYS A 187 0.46 2.51 -13.18
C LYS A 187 -0.34 1.77 -12.11
N LEU A 188 0.35 1.03 -11.24
CA LEU A 188 -0.26 0.40 -10.07
C LEU A 188 -0.63 1.46 -9.03
N TRP A 189 -1.87 1.41 -8.56
CA TRP A 189 -2.41 2.29 -7.53
C TRP A 189 -2.72 1.60 -6.21
N GLY A 190 -2.76 0.27 -6.17
CA GLY A 190 -2.94 -0.49 -4.93
C GLY A 190 -3.23 -1.96 -5.19
N THR A 191 -3.12 -2.77 -4.15
CA THR A 191 -3.44 -4.22 -4.17
C THR A 191 -4.34 -4.60 -2.99
N PRO A 192 -5.57 -4.08 -2.87
CA PRO A 192 -6.46 -4.45 -1.78
C PRO A 192 -6.72 -5.96 -1.73
N PHE A 193 -6.79 -6.48 -0.50
CA PHE A 193 -7.26 -7.84 -0.23
C PHE A 193 -8.77 -7.91 -0.42
N VAL A 194 -9.21 -9.01 -1.02
CA VAL A 194 -10.63 -9.36 -1.13
C VAL A 194 -10.92 -10.61 -0.31
N THR A 195 -11.92 -10.53 0.55
CA THR A 195 -12.34 -11.61 1.46
C THR A 195 -13.75 -12.10 1.18
N ALA A 196 -14.47 -11.41 0.29
CA ALA A 196 -15.79 -11.77 -0.20
C ALA A 196 -16.00 -11.16 -1.60
N SER A 197 -17.05 -11.60 -2.29
CA SER A 197 -17.50 -10.95 -3.52
C SER A 197 -17.98 -9.52 -3.23
N ILE A 198 -17.52 -8.55 -4.04
CA ILE A 198 -17.91 -7.15 -3.92
C ILE A 198 -19.02 -6.86 -4.94
N THR A 199 -20.26 -6.93 -4.50
CA THR A 199 -21.45 -6.80 -5.36
C THR A 199 -21.94 -5.35 -5.49
N GLY A 200 -21.50 -4.44 -4.62
CA GLY A 200 -21.98 -3.06 -4.58
C GLY A 200 -21.43 -2.16 -5.69
N GLY A 201 -20.40 -2.59 -6.43
CA GLY A 201 -19.80 -1.82 -7.52
C GLY A 201 -19.10 -0.53 -7.08
N ARG A 202 -18.85 -0.36 -5.78
CA ARG A 202 -18.14 0.77 -5.19
C ARG A 202 -16.86 0.26 -4.55
N LEU A 203 -15.75 0.93 -4.81
CA LEU A 203 -14.46 0.59 -4.22
C LEU A 203 -13.61 1.84 -3.99
N GLU A 204 -12.56 1.68 -3.20
CA GLU A 204 -11.66 2.77 -2.79
C GLU A 204 -10.24 2.52 -3.30
N ILE A 205 -9.59 3.58 -3.77
CA ILE A 205 -8.18 3.60 -4.17
C ILE A 205 -7.41 4.48 -3.18
N ALA A 206 -6.64 3.86 -2.28
CA ALA A 206 -5.93 4.53 -1.20
C ALA A 206 -4.40 4.59 -1.39
N GLY A 207 -3.87 3.93 -2.43
CA GLY A 207 -2.44 3.87 -2.72
C GLY A 207 -1.87 2.47 -2.50
N PRO A 208 -0.59 2.25 -2.85
CA PRO A 208 0.12 1.02 -2.50
C PRO A 208 0.19 0.80 -0.97
N TYR A 209 0.32 1.88 -0.20
CA TYR A 209 0.25 1.87 1.25
C TYR A 209 -0.74 2.93 1.77
N ASP A 210 -1.28 2.69 2.96
CA ASP A 210 -2.18 3.63 3.62
C ASP A 210 -1.46 4.97 3.87
N GLY A 211 -2.10 6.07 3.47
CA GLY A 211 -1.53 7.42 3.57
C GLY A 211 -0.63 7.85 2.41
N ASP A 212 -0.40 6.99 1.39
CA ASP A 212 0.42 7.36 0.23
C ASP A 212 -0.26 8.42 -0.66
N LEU A 213 -1.59 8.43 -0.73
CA LEU A 213 -2.31 9.44 -1.48
C LEU A 213 -2.29 10.79 -0.75
N THR A 214 -1.79 11.81 -1.44
CA THR A 214 -1.97 13.21 -1.03
C THR A 214 -3.30 13.74 -1.55
N SER A 215 -3.78 14.87 -1.00
CA SER A 215 -4.97 15.56 -1.51
C SER A 215 -4.86 15.84 -3.01
N ALA A 216 -3.74 16.44 -3.44
CA ALA A 216 -3.53 16.80 -4.84
C ALA A 216 -3.58 15.56 -5.75
N THR A 217 -2.90 14.48 -5.36
CA THR A 217 -2.89 13.23 -6.13
C THR A 217 -4.27 12.55 -6.16
N ALA A 218 -5.03 12.61 -5.07
CA ALA A 218 -6.38 12.06 -5.02
C ALA A 218 -7.33 12.82 -5.97
N HIS A 219 -7.31 14.16 -5.92
CA HIS A 219 -8.11 14.99 -6.83
C HIS A 219 -7.70 14.83 -8.29
N GLU A 220 -6.40 14.76 -8.57
CA GLU A 220 -5.89 14.49 -9.93
C GLU A 220 -6.36 13.13 -10.44
N LEU A 221 -6.24 12.07 -9.63
CA LEU A 221 -6.69 10.74 -10.02
C LEU A 221 -8.20 10.69 -10.22
N ALA A 222 -8.98 11.29 -9.31
CA ALA A 222 -10.44 11.35 -9.44
C ALA A 222 -10.84 12.03 -10.74
N GLY A 223 -10.32 13.23 -11.03
CA GLY A 223 -10.64 13.97 -12.25
C GLY A 223 -10.18 13.27 -13.54
N ARG A 224 -9.18 12.39 -13.48
CA ARG A 224 -8.79 11.55 -14.63
C ARG A 224 -9.73 10.38 -14.87
N LEU A 225 -10.30 9.83 -13.80
CA LEU A 225 -11.17 8.65 -13.86
C LEU A 225 -12.63 9.05 -14.13
N ASP A 226 -13.05 10.20 -13.64
CA ASP A 226 -14.43 10.66 -13.75
C ASP A 226 -14.79 11.01 -15.20
N PRO A 227 -15.86 10.45 -15.78
CA PRO A 227 -16.28 10.78 -17.14
C PRO A 227 -16.87 12.19 -17.32
N GLY A 228 -17.20 12.90 -16.22
CA GLY A 228 -17.68 14.28 -16.21
C GLY A 228 -19.16 14.44 -15.94
#